data_AF-S7NVE0-F1
#
_entry.id   AF-S7NVE0-F1
#
_cell.length_a   1.000
_cell.length_b   1.000
_cell.length_c   1.000
_cell.angle_alpha   90.00
_cell.angle_beta   90.00
_cell.angle_gamma   90.00
#
_symmetry.space_group_name_H-M   'P 1'
#
loop_
_entity.id
_entity.type
_entity.pdbx_description
1 polymer ?
#
loop_
_entity_poly.entity_id
_entity_poly.type
_entity_poly.pdbx_seq_one_letter_code
_entity_poly.pdbx_strand_id
1 'polypeptide(L)'
;MGMKCCSDAGEEECEEEQLKSHESKLKQITTELAEHRSYPPDKKVKAKEIDEYKLKDHYLEFEQTRYETYIGILKEGGKKLLGSNGSEAPGLKKSHSSPSLNPDSSPVTAKVKRNVSERKDHRPETPSIKQKVT
;
A
#
# COMPACT_ATOMS: atom_id res chain seq x y z
N MET A 1 6.35 40.40 -10.56
CA MET A 1 5.42 39.27 -10.79
C MET A 1 6.23 37.99 -10.74
N GLY A 2 6.13 37.24 -9.64
CA GLY A 2 6.90 36.02 -9.43
C GLY A 2 6.10 34.78 -9.86
N MET A 3 6.87 33.82 -10.40
CA MET A 3 6.60 32.38 -10.48
C MET A 3 5.64 31.90 -11.58
N LYS A 4 6.28 31.54 -12.71
CA LYS A 4 5.78 30.55 -13.66
C LYS A 4 6.58 29.27 -13.42
N CYS A 5 6.10 28.44 -12.50
CA CYS A 5 6.58 27.07 -12.35
C CYS A 5 5.45 26.17 -12.82
N CYS A 6 5.52 25.78 -14.10
CA CYS A 6 4.91 24.61 -14.75
C CYS A 6 5.04 24.87 -16.25
N SER A 7 6.24 24.61 -16.77
CA SER A 7 6.50 24.55 -18.20
C SER A 7 6.79 23.10 -18.56
N ASP A 8 5.77 22.49 -19.16
CA ASP A 8 5.80 21.34 -20.06
C ASP A 8 6.24 19.95 -19.55
N ALA A 9 5.42 18.97 -19.95
CA ALA A 9 5.63 17.52 -20.03
C ALA A 9 5.56 16.68 -18.74
N GLY A 10 4.41 16.00 -18.58
CA GLY A 10 4.19 14.89 -17.66
C GLY A 10 3.37 15.29 -16.44
N GLU A 11 2.41 14.47 -16.04
CA GLU A 11 1.57 14.63 -14.85
C GLU A 11 2.39 14.50 -13.55
N GLU A 12 3.40 15.33 -13.36
CA GLU A 12 3.99 15.56 -12.04
C GLU A 12 3.23 16.72 -11.41
N GLU A 13 2.38 16.44 -10.42
CA GLU A 13 1.81 17.48 -9.55
C GLU A 13 2.97 18.33 -9.00
N CYS A 14 2.85 19.66 -9.09
CA CYS A 14 3.83 20.55 -8.49
C CYS A 14 3.95 20.23 -6.99
N GLU A 15 5.14 20.33 -6.41
CA GLU A 15 5.39 20.05 -4.99
C GLU A 15 4.42 20.85 -4.07
N GLU A 16 4.06 22.06 -4.47
CA GLU A 16 3.06 22.90 -3.77
C GLU A 16 1.63 22.33 -3.86
N GLU A 17 1.25 21.77 -5.01
CA GLU A 17 -0.06 21.15 -5.22
C GLU A 17 -0.18 19.83 -4.46
N GLN A 18 0.86 18.99 -4.53
CA GLN A 18 0.96 17.77 -3.75
C GLN A 18 0.91 18.07 -2.24
N LEU A 19 1.64 19.09 -1.78
CA LEU A 19 1.61 19.51 -0.38
C LEU A 19 0.21 19.92 0.06
N LYS A 20 -0.48 20.73 -0.75
CA LYS A 20 -1.87 21.15 -0.48
C LYS A 20 -2.84 19.97 -0.43
N SER A 21 -2.65 18.98 -1.31
CA SER A 21 -3.44 17.75 -1.34
C SER A 21 -3.26 16.95 -0.04
N HIS A 22 -2.01 16.76 0.42
CA HIS A 22 -1.73 16.08 1.69
C HIS A 22 -2.28 16.83 2.90
N GLU A 23 -2.18 18.17 2.94
CA GLU A 23 -2.79 18.98 4.00
C GLU A 23 -4.32 18.85 4.03
N SER A 24 -4.96 18.81 2.86
CA SER A 24 -6.40 18.58 2.74
C SER A 24 -6.77 17.18 3.28
N LYS A 25 -6.00 16.17 2.90
CA LYS A 25 -6.22 14.79 3.32
C LYS A 25 -6.01 14.60 4.83
N LEU A 26 -4.98 15.23 5.39
CA LEU A 26 -4.73 15.24 6.84
C LEU A 26 -5.91 15.86 7.59
N LYS A 27 -6.44 16.99 7.11
CA LYS A 27 -7.64 17.62 7.70
C LYS A 27 -8.85 16.68 7.64
N GLN A 28 -9.08 16.03 6.51
CA GLN A 28 -10.17 15.07 6.37
C GLN A 28 -10.05 13.91 7.37
N ILE A 29 -8.87 13.29 7.48
CA ILE A 29 -8.63 12.17 8.40
C ILE A 29 -8.77 12.61 9.86
N THR A 30 -8.25 13.80 10.21
CA THR A 30 -8.37 14.35 11.56
C THR A 30 -9.83 14.53 11.96
N THR A 31 -10.67 15.03 11.04
CA THR A 31 -12.11 15.15 11.25
C THR A 31 -12.76 13.78 11.38
N GLU A 32 -12.48 12.83 10.48
CA GLU A 32 -13.05 11.48 10.54
C GLU A 32 -12.68 10.75 11.84
N LEU A 33 -11.44 10.90 12.32
CA LEU A 33 -10.99 10.32 13.59
C LEU A 33 -11.73 10.94 14.78
N ALA A 34 -11.91 12.27 14.80
CA ALA A 34 -12.67 12.94 15.85
C ALA A 34 -14.14 12.51 15.85
N GLU A 35 -14.75 12.41 14.67
CA GLU A 35 -16.12 11.90 14.52
C GLU A 35 -16.23 10.45 15.01
N HIS A 36 -15.29 9.58 14.61
CA HIS A 36 -15.24 8.19 15.06
C HIS A 36 -15.17 8.08 16.60
N ARG A 37 -14.35 8.91 17.23
CA ARG A 37 -14.21 8.96 18.70
C ARG A 37 -15.41 9.55 19.42
N SER A 38 -16.25 10.33 18.74
CA SER A 38 -17.47 10.90 19.31
C SER A 38 -18.61 9.89 19.51
N TYR A 39 -18.53 8.71 18.85
CA TYR A 39 -19.53 7.64 18.94
C TYR A 39 -18.92 6.29 19.38
N PRO A 40 -18.43 6.17 20.62
CA PRO A 40 -17.92 4.89 21.12
C PRO A 40 -19.05 3.84 21.25
N PRO A 41 -18.80 2.56 20.94
CA PRO A 41 -19.79 1.50 21.03
C PRO A 41 -20.21 1.22 22.49
N ASP A 42 -21.47 0.85 22.71
CA ASP A 42 -21.98 0.52 24.06
C ASP A 42 -21.30 -0.75 24.61
N LYS A 43 -21.10 -0.82 25.93
CA LYS A 43 -20.50 -1.96 26.63
C LYS A 43 -21.26 -3.28 26.42
N LYS A 44 -22.50 -3.23 25.92
CA LYS A 44 -23.35 -4.40 25.68
C LYS A 44 -23.38 -4.87 24.22
N VAL A 45 -22.69 -4.20 23.30
CA VAL A 45 -22.67 -4.63 21.90
C VAL A 45 -21.83 -5.88 21.69
N LYS A 46 -21.95 -6.48 20.49
CA LYS A 46 -21.21 -7.70 20.13
C LYS A 46 -19.71 -7.41 20.07
N ALA A 47 -18.89 -8.37 20.51
CA ALA A 47 -17.42 -8.24 20.49
C ALA A 47 -16.87 -7.82 19.12
N LYS A 48 -17.42 -8.37 18.03
CA LYS A 48 -17.05 -8.02 16.65
C LYS A 48 -17.17 -6.50 16.37
N GLU A 49 -18.23 -5.86 16.85
CA GLU A 49 -18.46 -4.43 16.63
C GLU A 49 -17.46 -3.56 17.41
N ILE A 50 -17.08 -4.01 18.61
CA ILE A 50 -16.02 -3.38 19.40
C ILE A 50 -14.67 -3.49 18.68
N ASP A 51 -14.38 -4.66 18.11
CA ASP A 51 -13.12 -4.89 17.39
C ASP A 51 -13.07 -4.08 16.09
N GLU A 52 -14.18 -3.97 15.35
CA GLU A 52 -14.29 -3.12 14.16
C GLU A 52 -14.08 -1.64 14.49
N TYR A 53 -14.65 -1.16 15.59
CA TYR A 53 -14.41 0.20 16.09
C TYR A 53 -12.93 0.44 16.38
N LYS A 54 -12.29 -0.42 17.16
CA LYS A 54 -10.85 -0.29 17.48
C LYS A 54 -9.97 -0.34 16.24
N LEU A 55 -10.29 -1.23 15.30
CA LEU A 55 -9.55 -1.35 14.06
C LEU A 55 -9.66 -0.06 13.23
N LYS A 56 -10.86 0.53 13.14
CA LYS A 56 -11.04 1.80 12.44
C LYS A 56 -10.31 2.96 13.13
N ASP A 57 -10.35 3.03 14.47
CA ASP A 57 -9.61 4.04 15.23
C ASP A 57 -8.10 3.98 14.92
N HIS A 58 -7.51 2.79 15.05
CA HIS A 58 -6.08 2.57 14.77
C HIS A 58 -5.70 2.86 13.32
N TYR A 59 -6.56 2.51 12.36
CA TYR A 59 -6.32 2.82 10.96
C TYR A 59 -6.27 4.33 10.72
N LEU A 60 -7.22 5.08 11.30
CA LEU A 60 -7.27 6.53 11.13
C LEU A 60 -6.09 7.24 11.83
N GLU A 61 -5.66 6.78 13.01
CA GLU A 61 -4.43 7.27 13.67
C GLU A 61 -3.18 7.05 12.82
N PHE A 62 -3.08 5.85 12.22
CA PHE A 62 -1.99 5.51 11.31
C PHE A 62 -1.98 6.43 10.08
N GLU A 63 -3.13 6.61 9.45
CA GLU A 63 -3.27 7.48 8.29
C GLU A 63 -2.92 8.93 8.64
N GLN A 64 -3.36 9.44 9.80
CA GLN A 64 -3.01 10.78 10.28
C GLN A 64 -1.49 10.96 10.37
N THR A 65 -0.81 10.06 11.08
CA THR A 65 0.65 10.08 11.24
C THR A 65 1.37 10.00 9.89
N ARG A 66 0.83 9.21 8.95
CA ARG A 66 1.39 9.05 7.61
C ARG A 66 1.35 10.36 6.82
N TYR A 67 0.22 11.06 6.81
CA TYR A 67 0.09 12.34 6.11
C TYR A 67 0.86 13.47 6.81
N GLU A 68 0.98 13.46 8.13
CA GLU A 68 1.89 14.35 8.87
C GLU A 68 3.34 14.16 8.40
N THR A 69 3.77 12.90 8.26
CA THR A 69 5.10 12.57 7.75
C THR A 69 5.30 13.06 6.31
N TYR A 70 4.32 12.84 5.43
CA TYR A 70 4.39 13.31 4.04
C TYR A 70 4.51 14.83 3.95
N ILE A 71 3.74 15.56 4.75
CA ILE A 71 3.81 17.01 4.85
C ILE A 71 5.19 17.45 5.36
N GLY A 72 5.72 16.80 6.42
CA GLY A 72 7.04 17.10 6.96
C GLY A 72 8.14 16.93 5.91
N ILE A 73 8.13 15.82 5.16
CA ILE A 73 9.08 15.55 4.09
C ILE A 73 9.03 16.62 2.99
N LEU A 74 7.83 17.03 2.56
CA LEU A 74 7.65 18.04 1.51
C LEU A 74 8.05 19.44 2.00
N LYS A 75 7.77 19.79 3.26
CA LYS A 75 8.12 21.11 3.82
C LYS A 75 9.61 21.25 4.15
N GLU A 76 10.22 20.20 4.67
CA GLU A 76 11.60 20.24 5.18
C GLU A 76 12.63 19.81 4.13
N GLY A 77 12.16 19.38 2.96
CA GLY A 77 12.97 18.86 1.87
C GLY A 77 13.41 17.43 2.15
N GLY A 78 12.70 16.46 1.58
CA GLY A 78 12.84 15.03 1.90
C GLY A 78 14.26 14.45 1.86
N LYS A 79 15.17 15.08 1.10
CA LYS A 79 16.60 14.72 1.05
C LYS A 79 17.31 14.90 2.41
N LYS A 80 16.87 15.83 3.26
CA LYS A 80 17.48 16.07 4.58
C LYS A 80 17.05 15.04 5.62
N LEU A 81 15.80 14.59 5.58
CA LEU A 81 15.26 13.60 6.50
C LEU A 81 15.62 12.16 6.10
N LEU A 82 15.64 11.86 4.79
CA LEU A 82 15.97 10.53 4.27
C LEU A 82 17.48 10.35 4.02
N GLY A 83 18.25 11.44 3.92
CA GLY A 83 19.69 11.43 3.65
C GLY A 83 20.57 11.07 4.86
N SER A 84 20.02 11.01 6.07
CA SER A 84 20.80 10.67 7.28
C SER A 84 21.07 9.17 7.46
N ASN A 85 20.56 8.30 6.59
CA ASN A 85 20.72 6.84 6.70
C ASN A 85 21.55 6.20 5.56
N GLY A 86 22.28 7.00 4.75
CA GLY A 86 22.83 6.52 3.48
C GLY A 86 24.27 6.88 3.12
N SER A 87 25.09 7.45 4.01
CA SER A 87 26.52 7.68 3.72
C SER A 87 27.36 7.24 4.91
N GLU A 88 28.21 6.24 4.69
CA GLU A 88 29.21 5.66 5.61
C GLU A 88 28.71 4.61 6.62
N ALA A 89 27.94 3.61 6.17
CA ALA A 89 27.94 2.29 6.83
C ALA A 89 28.89 1.35 6.08
N PRO A 90 29.93 0.79 6.73
CA PRO A 90 30.90 -0.07 6.06
C PRO A 90 30.21 -1.38 5.65
N GLY A 91 29.95 -1.54 4.35
CA GLY A 91 29.59 -2.79 3.69
C GLY A 91 28.43 -3.54 4.31
N LEU A 92 27.21 -3.27 3.84
CA LEU A 92 26.07 -4.18 4.03
C LEU A 92 26.45 -5.57 3.48
N LYS A 93 26.78 -6.49 4.38
CA LYS A 93 27.19 -7.85 4.05
C LYS A 93 26.00 -8.52 3.36
N LYS A 94 26.16 -8.93 2.11
CA LYS A 94 25.14 -9.69 1.37
C LYS A 94 24.85 -10.98 2.15
N SER A 95 23.68 -11.05 2.77
CA SER A 95 23.16 -12.30 3.34
C SER A 95 22.88 -13.28 2.21
N HIS A 96 23.63 -14.38 2.15
CA HIS A 96 23.39 -15.50 1.22
C HIS A 96 22.25 -16.41 1.72
N SER A 97 21.06 -15.84 2.01
CA SER A 97 19.93 -16.62 2.53
C SER A 97 19.09 -17.32 1.45
N SER A 98 19.53 -17.30 0.19
CA SER A 98 18.85 -18.00 -0.90
C SER A 98 19.72 -19.15 -1.40
N PRO A 99 19.24 -20.40 -1.41
CA PRO A 99 19.94 -21.45 -2.14
C PRO A 99 19.81 -21.11 -3.62
N SER A 100 20.94 -20.85 -4.29
CA SER A 100 20.97 -20.72 -5.75
C SER A 100 20.51 -22.04 -6.35
N LEU A 101 19.38 -22.03 -7.06
CA LEU A 101 18.98 -23.15 -7.91
C LEU A 101 19.94 -23.19 -9.10
N ASN A 102 20.83 -24.17 -9.11
CA ASN A 102 21.68 -24.46 -10.26
C ASN A 102 20.80 -24.97 -11.42
N PRO A 103 20.86 -24.36 -12.62
CA PRO A 103 20.06 -24.79 -13.77
C PRO A 103 20.59 -26.06 -14.46
N ASP A 104 21.74 -26.61 -14.05
CA ASP A 104 22.38 -27.76 -14.71
C ASP A 104 22.11 -29.13 -14.05
N SER A 105 21.05 -29.27 -13.25
CA SER A 105 20.58 -30.61 -12.88
C SER A 105 19.53 -31.09 -13.88
N SER A 106 19.98 -31.98 -14.78
CA SER A 106 19.13 -32.85 -15.62
C SER A 106 17.84 -33.32 -14.90
N PRO A 107 16.71 -33.50 -15.61
CA PRO A 107 15.42 -33.76 -14.98
C PRO A 107 15.43 -35.12 -14.26
N VAL A 108 15.57 -35.11 -12.94
CA VAL A 108 15.24 -36.26 -12.10
C VAL A 108 13.73 -36.45 -12.18
N THR A 109 13.30 -37.52 -12.84
CA THR A 109 11.90 -37.95 -12.88
C THR A 109 11.49 -38.47 -11.50
N ALA A 110 11.32 -37.56 -10.54
CA ALA A 110 10.73 -37.88 -9.25
C ALA A 110 9.20 -37.93 -9.43
N LYS A 111 8.62 -39.13 -9.27
CA LYS A 111 7.16 -39.30 -9.17
C LYS A 111 6.67 -38.66 -7.87
N VAL A 112 6.31 -37.38 -7.94
CA VAL A 112 5.69 -36.67 -6.81
C VAL A 112 4.22 -37.08 -6.73
N LYS A 113 3.84 -37.84 -5.71
CA LYS A 113 2.44 -38.16 -5.38
C LYS A 113 1.82 -36.94 -4.68
N ARG A 114 1.38 -35.98 -5.48
CA ARG A 114 0.66 -34.78 -5.01
C ARG A 114 -0.82 -35.15 -4.83
N ASN A 115 -1.46 -34.60 -3.81
CA ASN A 115 -2.91 -34.63 -3.67
C ASN A 115 -3.54 -33.76 -4.78
N VAL A 116 -4.12 -34.40 -5.78
CA VAL A 116 -4.81 -33.72 -6.91
C VAL A 116 -6.28 -33.53 -6.52
N SER A 117 -6.57 -32.75 -5.46
CA SER A 117 -7.96 -32.49 -5.07
C SER A 117 -8.38 -31.03 -5.20
N GLU A 118 -7.46 -30.09 -5.36
CA GLU A 118 -7.80 -28.65 -5.36
C GLU A 118 -7.52 -27.96 -6.70
N ARG A 119 -7.35 -28.74 -7.77
CA ARG A 119 -7.40 -28.20 -9.14
C ARG A 119 -8.85 -28.08 -9.58
N LYS A 120 -9.58 -27.15 -8.99
CA LYS A 120 -10.79 -26.58 -9.61
C LYS A 120 -10.50 -25.11 -9.90
N ASP A 121 -9.80 -24.90 -11.01
CA ASP A 121 -9.71 -23.63 -11.70
C ASP A 121 -11.15 -23.12 -11.99
N HIS A 122 -11.67 -22.24 -11.15
CA HIS A 122 -12.88 -21.48 -11.49
C HIS A 122 -12.46 -20.35 -12.44
N ARG A 123 -12.22 -20.72 -13.71
CA ARG A 123 -12.32 -19.77 -14.81
C ARG A 123 -13.78 -19.78 -15.27
N PRO A 124 -14.57 -18.72 -15.03
CA PRO A 124 -15.91 -18.66 -15.60
C PRO A 124 -15.80 -18.59 -17.13
N GLU A 125 -16.33 -19.62 -17.80
CA GLU A 125 -16.48 -19.70 -19.24
C GLU A 125 -17.41 -18.58 -19.72
N THR A 126 -16.95 -17.78 -20.68
CA THR A 126 -17.78 -16.80 -21.38
C THR A 126 -18.81 -17.53 -22.25
N PRO A 127 -20.11 -17.20 -22.21
CA PRO A 127 -21.11 -17.86 -23.04
C PRO A 127 -20.90 -17.51 -24.52
N SER A 128 -20.49 -18.50 -25.33
CA SER A 128 -20.38 -18.36 -26.78
C SER A 128 -21.78 -18.43 -27.40
N ILE A 129 -22.28 -17.28 -27.85
CA ILE A 129 -23.52 -17.15 -28.60
C ILE A 129 -23.37 -17.89 -29.94
N LYS A 130 -24.26 -18.85 -30.24
CA LYS A 130 -24.34 -19.45 -31.57
C LYS A 130 -25.55 -18.88 -32.29
N GLN A 131 -25.29 -17.98 -33.25
CA GLN A 131 -26.24 -17.62 -34.28
C GLN A 131 -26.55 -18.87 -35.12
N LYS A 132 -27.83 -19.26 -35.21
CA LYS A 132 -28.31 -20.16 -36.25
C LYS A 132 -29.11 -19.33 -37.24
N VAL A 133 -28.55 -19.16 -38.43
CA VAL A 133 -29.25 -18.65 -39.61
C VAL A 133 -30.17 -19.77 -40.12
N THR A 134 -31.45 -19.46 -40.26
CA THR A 134 -32.38 -20.11 -41.20
C THR A 134 -33.39 -19.05 -41.61
#